data_AF-A0A8T6QXN6-F1
#
_entry.id   AF-A0A8T6QXN6-F1
#
_cell.length_a   1.000
_cell.length_b   1.000
_cell.length_c   1.000
_cell.angle_alpha   90.00
_cell.angle_beta   90.00
_cell.angle_gamma   90.00
#
_symmetry.space_group_name_H-M   'P 1'
#
loop_
_entity.id
_entity.type
_entity.pdbx_description
1 polymer ?
#
loop_
_entity_poly.entity_id
_entity_poly.type
_entity_poly.pdbx_seq_one_letter_code
_entity_poly.pdbx_strand_id
1 'polypeptide(L)'
;MYRILLGLPLALIFSPLGLSPSHAVSAPQTFAASLIAQEPNQDSLQMTCPGSIGVNDVDFTVFFTREAGFSRIEFRRRSSGNQIAEAFLSYDTENASGQSIWRGSVNEAASVTLVHLSTRAAQPGDQVSVGYDGQWGRGTCR
;
A
#
# COMPACT_ATOMS: atom_id res chain seq x y z
N MET A 1 -48.75 22.85 -2.57
CA MET A 1 -50.11 22.37 -2.27
C MET A 1 -49.95 21.28 -1.21
N TYR A 2 -50.57 21.46 -0.03
CA TYR A 2 -50.58 20.58 1.17
C TYR A 2 -49.23 20.41 1.91
N ARG A 3 -49.10 20.40 3.25
CA ARG A 3 -49.93 20.71 4.43
C ARG A 3 -48.94 20.68 5.63
N ILE A 4 -48.72 21.80 6.34
CA ILE A 4 -48.98 22.02 7.79
C ILE A 4 -49.19 20.74 8.62
N LEU A 5 -48.51 20.63 9.79
CA LEU A 5 -49.11 20.41 11.13
C LEU A 5 -48.05 20.31 12.26
N LEU A 6 -48.20 21.21 13.25
CA LEU A 6 -48.08 21.01 14.72
C LEU A 6 -46.67 20.74 15.31
N GLY A 7 -46.12 21.50 16.26
CA GLY A 7 -46.67 22.52 17.15
C GLY A 7 -47.48 21.91 18.30
N LEU A 8 -46.85 21.66 19.46
CA LEU A 8 -47.44 21.46 20.81
C LEU A 8 -46.34 20.97 21.80
N PRO A 9 -46.48 21.11 23.14
CA PRO A 9 -46.51 22.34 23.92
C PRO A 9 -45.51 22.34 25.11
N LEU A 10 -45.43 23.49 25.77
CA LEU A 10 -44.93 23.67 27.14
C LEU A 10 -45.48 22.62 28.11
N ALA A 11 -44.59 22.09 28.96
CA ALA A 11 -44.95 21.61 30.29
C ALA A 11 -44.01 22.26 31.32
N LEU A 12 -44.61 22.58 32.46
CA LEU A 12 -44.22 23.58 33.43
C LEU A 12 -43.96 22.87 34.78
N ILE A 13 -43.17 23.52 35.64
CA ILE A 13 -43.10 23.38 37.11
C ILE A 13 -42.27 22.22 37.70
N PHE A 14 -41.21 22.56 38.46
CA PHE A 14 -41.11 22.44 39.94
C PHE A 14 -39.65 22.52 40.40
N SER A 15 -39.33 23.56 41.18
CA SER A 15 -38.14 23.59 42.04
C SER A 15 -38.38 22.71 43.29
N PRO A 16 -37.31 22.16 43.88
CA PRO A 16 -36.96 22.69 45.20
C PRO A 16 -35.45 22.87 45.44
N LEU A 17 -35.16 23.86 46.27
CA LEU A 17 -33.90 24.08 46.97
C LEU A 17 -33.49 22.85 47.78
N GLY A 18 -32.24 22.43 47.64
CA GLY A 18 -31.58 21.43 48.50
C GLY A 18 -30.11 21.76 48.64
N LEU A 19 -29.68 21.94 49.90
CA LEU A 19 -28.36 22.39 50.32
C LEU A 19 -27.26 21.31 50.15
N SER A 20 -26.03 21.83 50.04
CA SER A 20 -24.80 21.32 50.69
C SER A 20 -23.90 20.29 49.98
N PRO A 21 -22.60 20.24 50.35
CA PRO A 21 -21.49 20.24 49.41
C PRO A 21 -20.73 18.91 49.35
N SER A 22 -19.69 18.91 48.50
CA SER A 22 -18.48 18.10 48.57
C SER A 22 -18.25 17.17 47.39
N HIS A 23 -17.01 17.28 46.92
CA HIS A 23 -16.27 16.42 46.00
C HIS A 23 -16.42 16.79 44.52
N ALA A 24 -15.43 17.54 44.06
CA ALA A 24 -14.98 17.49 42.67
C ALA A 24 -14.65 16.03 42.32
N VAL A 25 -15.63 15.32 41.80
CA VAL A 25 -15.42 14.11 41.00
C VAL A 25 -15.01 14.60 39.63
N SER A 26 -13.72 14.44 39.35
CA SER A 26 -13.16 14.58 38.00
C SER A 26 -14.06 13.85 37.01
N ALA A 27 -14.49 14.59 35.98
CA ALA A 27 -15.35 14.09 34.92
C ALA A 27 -14.85 12.73 34.38
N PRO A 28 -15.76 11.81 34.01
CA PRO A 28 -15.37 10.72 33.12
C PRO A 28 -14.87 11.38 31.83
N GLN A 29 -13.59 11.16 31.53
CA GLN A 29 -13.03 11.46 30.21
C GLN A 29 -13.86 10.65 29.23
N THR A 30 -14.82 11.33 28.61
CA THR A 30 -15.53 10.83 27.45
C THR A 30 -14.45 10.65 26.41
N PHE A 31 -13.99 9.41 26.24
CA PHE A 31 -13.22 9.01 25.07
C PHE A 31 -14.14 9.27 23.89
N ALA A 32 -14.08 10.49 23.34
CA ALA A 32 -14.53 10.76 22.00
C ALA A 32 -13.67 9.85 21.12
N ALA A 33 -14.20 8.65 20.85
CA ALA A 33 -13.71 7.78 19.80
C ALA A 33 -13.80 8.61 18.53
N SER A 34 -12.68 9.26 18.22
CA SER A 34 -12.51 9.96 16.98
C SER A 34 -12.59 8.87 15.94
N LEU A 35 -13.71 8.82 15.21
CA LEU A 35 -13.78 8.21 13.90
C LEU A 35 -12.80 9.01 13.04
N ILE A 36 -11.51 8.69 13.17
CA ILE A 36 -10.50 9.17 12.24
C ILE A 36 -10.99 8.57 10.93
N ALA A 37 -11.48 9.44 10.04
CA ALA A 37 -11.67 9.09 8.65
C ALA A 37 -10.32 8.57 8.18
N GLN A 38 -10.20 7.24 8.13
CA GLN A 38 -9.04 6.53 7.64
C GLN A 38 -8.87 7.02 6.20
N GLU A 39 -7.91 7.92 5.97
CA GLU A 39 -7.60 8.40 4.63
C GLU A 39 -7.37 7.17 3.74
N PRO A 40 -7.83 7.11 2.48
CA PRO A 40 -7.79 5.90 1.65
C PRO A 40 -6.38 5.28 1.46
N ASN A 41 -5.35 5.94 1.97
CA ASN A 41 -3.93 5.61 1.83
C ASN A 41 -3.30 5.05 3.13
N GLN A 42 -4.07 4.83 4.20
CA GLN A 42 -3.53 4.40 5.50
C GLN A 42 -2.89 2.99 5.51
N ASP A 43 -2.98 2.26 4.39
CA ASP A 43 -2.31 0.97 4.22
C ASP A 43 -1.17 1.14 3.21
N SER A 44 -0.13 1.87 3.60
CA SER A 44 1.05 2.16 2.76
C SER A 44 2.00 0.96 2.72
N LEU A 45 1.56 -0.15 2.14
CA LEU A 45 2.45 -1.31 1.94
C LEU A 45 3.56 -0.93 0.97
N GLN A 46 4.80 -1.14 1.41
CA GLN A 46 5.99 -1.02 0.60
C GLN A 46 6.82 -2.28 0.79
N MET A 47 7.37 -2.81 -0.30
CA MET A 47 8.20 -4.02 -0.25
C MET A 47 9.38 -3.89 -1.19
N THR A 48 10.41 -4.67 -0.90
CA THR A 48 11.49 -4.92 -1.84
C THR A 48 11.54 -6.39 -2.18
N CYS A 49 11.76 -6.71 -3.45
CA CYS A 49 11.90 -8.07 -3.91
C CYS A 49 13.33 -8.25 -4.46
N PRO A 50 14.33 -8.45 -3.59
CA PRO A 50 15.68 -8.78 -4.02
C PRO A 50 15.70 -10.15 -4.70
N GLY A 51 16.56 -10.28 -5.70
CA GLY A 51 16.74 -11.50 -6.45
C GLY A 51 18.04 -11.48 -7.26
N SER A 52 18.26 -12.54 -8.01
CA SER A 52 19.44 -12.69 -8.86
C SER A 52 19.06 -13.24 -10.22
N ILE A 53 19.77 -12.77 -11.24
CA ILE A 53 19.79 -13.39 -12.56
C ILE A 53 20.95 -14.39 -12.54
N GLY A 54 20.68 -15.62 -12.97
CA GLY A 54 21.64 -16.73 -12.86
C GLY A 54 22.91 -16.54 -13.70
N VAL A 55 22.87 -15.63 -14.68
CA VAL A 55 23.99 -15.31 -15.57
C VAL A 55 24.46 -13.87 -15.37
N ASN A 56 25.68 -13.58 -15.83
CA ASN A 56 26.25 -12.23 -15.91
C ASN A 56 26.49 -11.50 -14.57
N ASP A 57 26.52 -12.21 -13.44
CA ASP A 57 26.86 -11.62 -12.13
C ASP A 57 25.91 -10.45 -11.74
N VAL A 58 24.62 -10.57 -12.08
CA VAL A 58 23.61 -9.52 -11.84
C VAL A 58 22.69 -9.92 -10.69
N ASP A 59 22.62 -9.05 -9.69
CA ASP A 59 21.55 -9.01 -8.71
C ASP A 59 20.58 -7.89 -9.05
N PHE A 60 19.33 -8.05 -8.64
CA PHE A 60 18.31 -7.03 -8.81
C PHE A 60 17.54 -6.80 -7.52
N THR A 61 16.97 -5.61 -7.39
CA THR A 61 15.99 -5.28 -6.36
C THR A 61 14.81 -4.59 -7.01
N VAL A 62 13.64 -5.24 -6.94
CA VAL A 62 12.37 -4.64 -7.36
C VAL A 62 11.78 -3.88 -6.18
N PHE A 63 11.21 -2.71 -6.43
CA PHE A 63 10.48 -1.92 -5.45
C PHE A 63 8.99 -1.99 -5.74
N PHE A 64 8.21 -2.25 -4.70
CA PHE A 64 6.76 -2.24 -4.74
C PHE A 64 6.21 -1.19 -3.77
N THR A 65 5.20 -0.44 -4.20
CA THR A 65 4.31 0.29 -3.29
C THR A 65 2.86 -0.04 -3.63
N ARG A 66 1.95 0.02 -2.65
CA ARG A 66 0.52 -0.22 -2.92
C ARG A 66 -0.06 0.76 -3.95
N GLU A 67 0.46 1.99 -3.99
CA GLU A 67 0.01 3.02 -4.91
C GLU A 67 0.53 2.81 -6.35
N ALA A 68 1.81 2.48 -6.51
CA ALA A 68 2.47 2.43 -7.83
C ALA A 68 2.67 1.00 -8.37
N GLY A 69 2.44 -0.04 -7.56
CA GLY A 69 2.80 -1.41 -7.88
C GLY A 69 4.32 -1.61 -8.02
N PHE A 70 4.73 -2.53 -8.89
CA PHE A 70 6.14 -2.86 -9.15
C PHE A 70 6.77 -1.86 -10.13
N SER A 71 6.86 -0.58 -9.75
CA SER A 71 7.18 0.53 -10.65
C SER A 71 8.67 0.79 -10.87
N ARG A 72 9.57 0.19 -10.08
CA ARG A 72 11.01 0.44 -10.16
C ARG A 72 11.83 -0.82 -9.90
N ILE A 73 12.95 -0.93 -10.60
CA ILE A 73 13.93 -1.99 -10.40
C ILE A 73 15.35 -1.44 -10.53
N GLU A 74 16.21 -1.85 -9.61
CA GLU A 74 17.65 -1.56 -9.61
C GLU A 74 18.42 -2.85 -9.93
N PHE A 75 19.43 -2.75 -10.80
CA PHE A 75 20.37 -3.84 -11.09
C PHE A 75 21.75 -3.49 -10.55
N ARG A 76 22.40 -4.48 -9.93
CA ARG A 76 23.73 -4.34 -9.36
C ARG A 76 24.62 -5.48 -9.82
N ARG A 77 25.91 -5.20 -9.97
CA ARG A 77 26.92 -6.24 -10.13
C ARG A 77 27.14 -6.93 -8.78
N ARG A 78 26.92 -8.23 -8.69
CA ARG A 78 27.03 -8.99 -7.45
C ARG A 78 28.46 -8.97 -6.89
N SER A 79 29.47 -9.12 -7.74
CA SER A 79 30.87 -9.14 -7.32
C SER A 79 31.38 -7.83 -6.71
N SER A 80 30.84 -6.68 -7.13
CA SER A 80 31.31 -5.37 -6.65
C SER A 80 30.26 -4.60 -5.84
N GLY A 81 29.00 -5.00 -5.87
CA GLY A 81 27.88 -4.28 -5.30
C GLY A 81 27.53 -2.97 -6.02
N ASN A 82 28.18 -2.64 -7.14
CA ASN A 82 27.91 -1.39 -7.85
C ASN A 82 26.57 -1.47 -8.57
N GLN A 83 25.76 -0.42 -8.48
CA GLN A 83 24.61 -0.27 -9.35
C GLN A 83 25.08 -0.10 -10.79
N ILE A 84 24.52 -0.90 -11.69
CA ILE A 84 24.88 -0.92 -13.11
C ILE A 84 23.74 -0.41 -14.00
N ALA A 85 22.50 -0.47 -13.51
CA ALA A 85 21.33 0.02 -14.22
C ALA A 85 20.15 0.23 -13.28
N GLU A 86 19.18 1.03 -13.73
CA GLU A 86 17.86 1.20 -13.13
C GLU A 86 16.84 1.28 -14.26
N ALA A 87 15.63 0.79 -14.01
CA ALA A 87 14.50 0.97 -14.92
C ALA A 87 13.22 1.31 -14.14
N PHE A 88 12.39 2.13 -14.78
CA PHE A 88 11.00 2.32 -14.40
C PHE A 88 10.13 1.35 -15.17
N LEU A 89 9.17 0.75 -14.49
CA LEU A 89 8.27 -0.24 -15.03
C LEU A 89 6.84 0.30 -15.00
N SER A 90 6.08 -0.06 -16.02
CA SER A 90 4.63 0.15 -16.07
C SER A 90 3.92 -1.18 -16.15
N TYR A 91 2.73 -1.25 -15.55
CA TYR A 91 1.86 -2.40 -15.74
C TYR A 91 1.53 -2.52 -17.23
N ASP A 92 1.66 -3.74 -17.76
CA ASP A 92 1.39 -4.06 -19.16
C ASP A 92 0.11 -4.86 -19.28
N THR A 93 0.08 -6.06 -18.68
CA THR A 93 -1.01 -7.01 -18.83
C THR A 93 -0.98 -8.11 -17.77
N GLU A 94 -1.87 -9.10 -17.86
CA GLU A 94 -1.79 -10.37 -17.16
C GLU A 94 -1.49 -11.50 -18.16
N ASN A 95 -0.70 -12.48 -17.75
CA ASN A 95 -0.53 -13.69 -18.56
C ASN A 95 -1.75 -14.62 -18.46
N ALA A 96 -1.76 -15.72 -19.23
CA ALA A 96 -2.84 -16.71 -19.21
C ALA A 96 -3.07 -17.38 -17.84
N SER A 97 -2.10 -17.28 -16.92
CA SER A 97 -2.21 -17.77 -15.55
C SER A 97 -2.75 -16.72 -14.57
N GLY A 98 -3.13 -15.52 -15.04
CA GLY A 98 -3.60 -14.40 -14.20
C GLY A 98 -2.49 -13.71 -13.40
N GLN A 99 -1.24 -13.82 -13.85
CA GLN A 99 -0.10 -13.17 -13.20
C GLN A 99 0.19 -11.83 -13.86
N SER A 100 0.32 -10.77 -13.07
CA SER A 100 0.61 -9.44 -13.60
C SER A 100 2.00 -9.37 -14.23
N ILE A 101 2.08 -8.73 -15.39
CA ILE A 101 3.28 -8.44 -16.17
C ILE A 101 3.51 -6.94 -16.15
N TRP A 102 4.74 -6.56 -15.84
CA TRP A 102 5.24 -5.20 -15.84
C TRP A 102 6.40 -5.09 -16.82
N ARG A 103 6.47 -3.99 -17.57
CA ARG A 103 7.48 -3.78 -18.61
C ARG A 103 8.17 -2.43 -18.46
N GLY A 104 9.43 -2.40 -18.87
CA GLY A 104 10.21 -1.18 -19.00
C GLY A 104 11.48 -1.44 -19.81
N SER A 105 12.40 -0.48 -19.77
CA SER A 105 13.71 -0.64 -20.39
C SER A 105 14.77 0.13 -19.64
N VAL A 106 16.02 -0.35 -19.71
CA VAL A 106 17.20 0.38 -19.26
C VAL A 106 17.75 1.16 -20.45
N ASN A 107 17.82 2.50 -20.32
CA ASN A 107 18.36 3.40 -21.34
C ASN A 107 17.83 3.15 -22.77
N GLU A 108 16.57 2.71 -22.89
CA GLU A 108 15.93 2.35 -24.17
C GLU A 108 16.62 1.21 -24.97
N ALA A 109 17.61 0.54 -24.37
CA ALA A 109 18.45 -0.45 -25.06
C ALA A 109 18.16 -1.89 -24.60
N ALA A 110 17.93 -2.11 -23.30
CA ALA A 110 17.70 -3.43 -22.75
C ALA A 110 16.29 -3.55 -22.17
N SER A 111 15.50 -4.51 -22.66
CA SER A 111 14.13 -4.73 -22.19
C SER A 111 14.13 -5.34 -20.79
N VAL A 112 13.23 -4.85 -19.95
CA VAL A 112 12.94 -5.41 -18.63
C VAL A 112 11.50 -5.93 -18.63
N THR A 113 11.32 -7.17 -18.20
CA THR A 113 10.00 -7.77 -17.95
C THR A 113 9.97 -8.27 -16.52
N LEU A 114 8.94 -7.93 -15.77
CA LEU A 114 8.68 -8.49 -14.46
C LEU A 114 7.34 -9.23 -14.47
N VAL A 115 7.32 -10.41 -13.85
CA VAL A 115 6.11 -11.20 -13.62
C VAL A 115 5.94 -11.38 -12.12
N HIS A 116 4.82 -10.93 -11.56
CA HIS A 116 4.46 -11.25 -10.18
C HIS A 116 3.86 -12.65 -10.12
N LEU A 117 4.47 -13.56 -9.38
CA LEU A 117 4.16 -14.99 -9.42
C LEU A 117 3.00 -15.38 -8.50
N SER A 118 1.99 -14.52 -8.45
CA SER A 118 0.76 -14.71 -7.71
C SER A 118 -0.41 -14.19 -8.54
N THR A 119 -1.59 -14.73 -8.31
CA THR A 119 -2.85 -14.24 -8.89
C THR A 119 -3.60 -13.31 -7.94
N ARG A 120 -2.98 -12.98 -6.80
CA ARG A 120 -3.54 -12.12 -5.76
C ARG A 120 -2.77 -10.81 -5.72
N ALA A 121 -3.32 -9.82 -5.01
CA ALA A 121 -2.60 -8.60 -4.69
C ALA A 121 -1.25 -8.91 -4.01
N ALA A 122 -0.22 -8.13 -4.35
CA ALA A 122 1.13 -8.35 -3.84
C ALA A 122 1.20 -8.23 -2.32
N GLN A 123 1.90 -9.16 -1.70
CA GLN A 123 2.08 -9.27 -0.25
C GLN A 123 3.48 -9.81 0.10
N PRO A 124 3.95 -9.62 1.35
CA PRO A 124 5.23 -10.19 1.78
C PRO A 124 5.29 -11.71 1.59
N GLY A 125 6.44 -12.21 1.16
CA GLY A 125 6.66 -13.62 0.84
C GLY A 125 6.30 -14.03 -0.60
N ASP A 126 5.64 -13.16 -1.36
CA ASP A 126 5.40 -13.40 -2.79
C ASP A 126 6.72 -13.46 -3.56
N GLN A 127 6.68 -14.12 -4.73
CA GLN A 127 7.83 -14.20 -5.63
C GLN A 127 7.60 -13.37 -6.89
N VAL A 128 8.70 -12.89 -7.47
CA VAL A 128 8.73 -12.26 -8.79
C VAL A 128 9.71 -12.99 -9.71
N SER A 129 9.40 -12.98 -11.00
CA SER A 129 10.35 -13.32 -12.06
C SER A 129 10.77 -12.05 -12.78
N VAL A 130 12.06 -11.83 -12.96
CA VAL A 130 12.57 -10.69 -13.71
C VAL A 130 13.36 -11.21 -14.91
N GLY A 131 12.98 -10.74 -16.09
CA GLY A 131 13.72 -10.85 -17.34
C GLY A 131 14.47 -9.55 -17.61
N TYR A 132 15.78 -9.62 -17.80
CA TYR A 132 16.63 -8.53 -18.26
C TYR A 132 17.44 -9.01 -19.45
N ASP A 133 17.20 -8.40 -20.61
CA ASP A 133 17.85 -8.77 -21.88
C ASP A 133 17.76 -10.28 -22.19
N GLY A 134 16.55 -10.84 -22.03
CA GLY A 134 16.26 -12.26 -22.27
C GLY A 134 16.74 -13.23 -21.17
N GLN A 135 17.48 -12.74 -20.18
CA GLN A 135 17.96 -13.55 -19.05
C GLN A 135 17.03 -13.44 -17.85
N TRP A 136 16.72 -14.58 -17.23
CA TRP A 136 15.70 -14.64 -16.18
C TRP A 136 16.30 -14.91 -14.79
N GLY A 137 15.69 -14.27 -13.80
CA GLY A 137 15.99 -14.41 -12.39
C GLY A 137 14.72 -14.47 -11.55
N ARG A 138 14.88 -14.87 -10.29
CA ARG A 138 13.80 -14.92 -9.28
C ARG A 138 14.16 -14.05 -8.09
N GLY A 139 13.15 -13.44 -7.50
CA GLY A 139 13.26 -12.67 -6.26
C GLY A 139 12.07 -12.90 -5.34
N THR A 140 12.26 -12.60 -4.06
CA THR A 140 11.24 -12.80 -3.01
C THR A 140 10.96 -11.47 -2.34
N CYS A 141 9.69 -11.08 -2.28
CA CYS A 141 9.24 -9.83 -1.69
C CYS A 141 9.24 -9.89 -0.16
N ARG A 142 9.73 -8.82 0.48
CA ARG A 142 9.80 -8.66 1.93
C ARG A 142 9.64 -7.20 2.33
#